data_AF-A0A257P8X0-F1
#
_entry.id   AF-A0A257P8X0-F1
#
_cell.length_a   1.000
_cell.length_b   1.000
_cell.length_c   1.000
_cell.angle_alpha   90.00
_cell.angle_beta   90.00
_cell.angle_gamma   90.00
#
_symmetry.space_group_name_H-M   'P 1'
#
loop_
_entity.id
_entity.type
_entity.pdbx_description
1 polymer ?
#
loop_
_entity_poly.entity_id
_entity_poly.type
_entity_poly.pdbx_seq_one_letter_code
_entity_poly.pdbx_strand_id
1 'polypeptide(L)'
;DVKTFAASLTASFVGPNPGFEATHWLADAQMAQSLALIPLENPHTSMCMGLLVLASPDTQRFTADMGTDFLTLISQLASAALAGLLAR
;
A
#
# COMPACT_ATOMS: atom_id res chain seq x y z
N ASP A 1 7.70 1.92 -12.90
CA ASP A 1 7.65 0.50 -12.56
C ASP A 1 7.19 0.36 -11.12
N VAL A 2 6.06 -0.30 -10.93
CA VAL A 2 5.41 -0.46 -9.64
C VAL A 2 6.25 -1.22 -8.61
N LYS A 3 7.14 -2.14 -9.02
CA LYS A 3 7.99 -2.88 -8.08
C LYS A 3 9.09 -2.00 -7.51
N THR A 4 9.76 -1.22 -8.36
CA THR A 4 10.76 -0.25 -7.90
C THR A 4 10.14 0.80 -6.99
N PHE A 5 8.94 1.28 -7.32
CA PHE A 5 8.21 2.21 -6.47
C PHE A 5 7.89 1.60 -5.10
N ALA A 6 7.29 0.40 -5.07
CA ALA A 6 6.96 -0.29 -3.83
C ALA A 6 8.21 -0.53 -2.95
N ALA A 7 9.32 -0.97 -3.54
CA ALA A 7 10.58 -1.19 -2.83
C ALA A 7 11.27 0.09 -2.33
N SER A 8 10.90 1.26 -2.87
CA SER A 8 11.43 2.56 -2.43
C SER A 8 10.68 3.16 -1.25
N LEU A 9 9.48 2.67 -0.94
CA LEU A 9 8.67 3.17 0.16
C LEU A 9 9.22 2.67 1.50
N THR A 10 9.74 3.60 2.32
CA THR A 10 10.12 3.32 3.71
C THR A 10 8.95 3.49 4.69
N ALA A 11 7.83 4.03 4.21
CA ALA A 11 6.59 4.22 4.95
C ALA A 11 5.40 4.18 3.97
N SER A 12 4.19 3.99 4.50
CA SER A 12 2.97 4.04 3.66
C SER A 12 2.77 5.44 3.09
N PHE A 13 2.50 5.54 1.80
CA PHE A 13 2.08 6.78 1.17
C PHE A 13 0.56 6.96 1.36
N VAL A 14 0.13 8.16 1.73
CA VAL A 14 -1.29 8.53 1.84
C VAL A 14 -1.50 9.90 1.20
N GLY A 15 -2.58 10.06 0.42
CA GLY A 15 -2.88 11.35 -0.20
C GLY A 15 -3.65 11.24 -1.52
N PRO A 16 -3.69 12.34 -2.30
CA PRO A 16 -4.37 12.35 -3.59
C PRO A 16 -3.72 11.37 -4.56
N ASN A 17 -4.47 10.95 -5.58
CA ASN A 17 -3.96 10.10 -6.65
C ASN A 17 -3.35 10.91 -7.81
N PRO A 18 -2.00 11.00 -7.95
CA PRO A 18 -1.35 11.64 -9.09
C PRO A 18 -1.34 10.77 -10.36
N GLY A 19 -1.99 9.59 -10.34
CA GLY A 19 -1.94 8.61 -11.43
C GLY A 19 -0.89 7.53 -11.22
N PHE A 20 -0.79 6.97 -10.00
CA PHE A 20 0.11 5.85 -9.75
C PHE A 20 -0.29 4.63 -10.57
N GLU A 21 0.70 3.94 -11.16
CA GLU A 21 0.51 2.70 -11.94
C GLU A 21 -0.27 1.64 -11.15
N ALA A 22 -0.02 1.55 -9.83
CA ALA A 22 -0.70 0.60 -8.93
C ALA A 22 -2.22 0.78 -8.87
N THR A 23 -2.76 1.96 -9.25
CA THR A 23 -4.21 2.18 -9.26
C THR A 23 -4.95 1.38 -10.32
N HIS A 24 -4.26 0.89 -11.35
CA HIS A 24 -4.85 0.01 -12.36
C HIS A 24 -5.22 -1.38 -11.82
N TRP A 25 -4.83 -1.72 -10.59
CA TRP A 25 -5.27 -2.94 -9.92
C TRP A 25 -6.69 -2.82 -9.36
N LEU A 26 -7.21 -1.61 -9.22
CA LEU A 26 -8.55 -1.34 -8.74
C LEU A 26 -9.57 -1.59 -9.85
N ALA A 27 -10.76 -2.06 -9.48
CA ALA A 27 -11.85 -2.30 -10.44
C ALA A 27 -12.27 -1.02 -11.18
N ASP A 28 -12.25 0.12 -10.49
CA ASP A 28 -12.46 1.44 -11.07
C ASP A 28 -11.36 2.40 -10.60
N ALA A 29 -10.34 2.55 -11.43
CA ALA A 29 -9.22 3.44 -11.15
C ALA A 29 -9.60 4.93 -11.16
N GLN A 30 -10.66 5.32 -11.88
CA GLN A 30 -11.09 6.73 -11.98
C GLN A 30 -11.73 7.20 -10.67
N MET A 31 -12.35 6.29 -9.93
CA MET A 31 -12.93 6.56 -8.61
C MET A 31 -11.87 6.66 -7.49
N ALA A 32 -10.58 6.44 -7.76
CA ALA A 32 -9.53 6.54 -6.76
C ALA A 32 -9.07 8.01 -6.56
N GLN A 33 -9.86 8.80 -5.83
CA GLN A 33 -9.60 10.22 -5.58
C GLN A 33 -8.60 10.44 -4.42
N SER A 34 -8.59 9.54 -3.43
CA SER A 34 -7.52 9.43 -2.43
C SER A 34 -7.01 8.00 -2.33
N LEU A 35 -5.76 7.83 -1.91
CA LEU A 35 -5.03 6.56 -1.88
C LEU A 35 -4.28 6.35 -0.56
N ALA A 36 -4.15 5.08 -0.19
CA ALA A 36 -3.10 4.60 0.68
C ALA A 36 -2.31 3.48 -0.05
N LEU A 37 -1.01 3.67 -0.23
CA LEU A 37 -0.10 2.71 -0.83
C LEU A 37 0.84 2.19 0.26
N ILE A 38 0.70 0.92 0.58
CA ILE A 38 1.26 0.32 1.79
C ILE A 38 2.26 -0.77 1.36
N PRO A 39 3.58 -0.56 1.53
CA PRO A 39 4.55 -1.59 1.20
C PRO A 39 4.35 -2.81 2.12
N LEU A 40 4.53 -4.00 1.56
CA LEU A 40 4.52 -5.27 2.29
C LEU A 40 5.92 -5.86 2.26
N GLU A 41 6.46 -6.17 3.42
CA GLU A 41 7.84 -6.62 3.59
C GLU A 41 7.87 -8.04 4.11
N ASN A 42 8.80 -8.86 3.63
CA ASN A 42 9.02 -10.16 4.23
C ASN A 42 9.61 -9.97 5.64
N PRO A 43 8.97 -10.47 6.72
CA PRO A 43 9.43 -10.24 8.08
C PRO A 43 10.78 -10.89 8.40
N HIS A 44 11.24 -11.85 7.58
CA HIS A 44 12.53 -12.52 7.78
C HIS A 44 13.68 -11.87 6.99
N THR A 45 13.40 -11.19 5.88
CA THR A 45 14.43 -10.61 5.00
C THR A 45 14.38 -9.08 4.92
N SER A 46 13.32 -8.47 5.45
CA SER A 46 13.02 -7.03 5.32
C SER A 46 13.00 -6.53 3.87
N MET A 47 12.83 -7.44 2.90
CA MET A 47 12.69 -7.07 1.49
C MET A 47 11.22 -6.83 1.16
N CYS A 48 10.96 -5.77 0.39
CA CYS A 48 9.64 -5.55 -0.20
C CYS A 48 9.25 -6.78 -1.04
N MET A 49 8.14 -7.41 -0.67
CA MET A 49 7.57 -8.55 -1.38
C MET A 49 6.26 -8.20 -2.08
N GLY A 50 5.69 -7.02 -1.79
CA GLY A 50 4.45 -6.58 -2.43
C GLY A 50 4.02 -5.17 -2.03
N LEU A 51 2.85 -4.79 -2.54
CA LEU A 51 2.21 -3.51 -2.28
C LEU A 51 0.71 -3.76 -2.08
N LEU A 52 0.14 -3.20 -1.02
CA LEU A 52 -1.30 -3.11 -0.82
C LEU A 52 -1.80 -1.73 -1.24
N VAL A 53 -2.85 -1.70 -2.06
CA VAL A 53 -3.45 -0.47 -2.58
C VAL A 53 -4.86 -0.33 -2.02
N LEU A 54 -5.10 0.74 -1.26
CA LEU A 54 -6.42 1.14 -0.81
C LEU A 54 -6.79 2.47 -1.48
N ALA A 55 -8.05 2.62 -1.87
CA ALA A 55 -8.52 3.80 -2.57
C ALA A 55 -9.93 4.20 -2.14
N SER A 56 -10.26 5.48 -2.31
CA SER A 56 -11.59 6.02 -2.04
C SER A 56 -11.98 7.09 -3.04
N PRO A 57 -13.28 7.20 -3.41
CA PRO A 57 -13.79 8.36 -4.16
C PRO A 57 -13.88 9.64 -3.33
N ASP A 58 -13.72 9.55 -2.01
CA ASP A 58 -13.65 10.70 -1.12
C ASP A 58 -12.19 11.18 -1.00
N THR A 59 -11.94 12.44 -1.37
CA THR A 59 -10.60 13.07 -1.31
C THR A 59 -10.08 13.25 0.11
N GLN A 60 -10.95 13.20 1.12
CA GLN A 60 -10.61 13.37 2.53
C GLN A 60 -10.47 12.05 3.28
N ARG A 61 -10.60 10.90 2.60
CA ARG A 61 -10.52 9.58 3.25
C ARG A 61 -9.09 9.19 3.63
N PHE A 62 -8.15 9.38 2.72
CA PHE A 62 -6.73 9.10 2.94
C PHE A 62 -5.91 10.38 2.79
N THR A 63 -5.59 10.97 3.92
CA THR A 63 -4.89 12.26 4.00
C THR A 63 -3.62 12.12 4.84
N ALA A 64 -2.67 13.04 4.66
CA ALA A 64 -1.40 13.00 5.37
C ALA A 64 -1.55 13.23 6.89
N ASP A 65 -2.61 13.90 7.32
CA ASP A 65 -2.91 14.25 8.70
C ASP A 65 -3.64 13.14 9.49
N MET A 66 -4.15 12.09 8.82
CA MET A 66 -4.94 11.05 9.50
C MET A 66 -4.13 10.13 10.44
N GLY A 67 -2.79 10.18 10.35
CA GLY A 67 -1.89 9.24 11.02
C GLY A 67 -1.88 7.86 10.34
N THR A 68 -0.72 7.18 10.33
CA THR A 68 -0.53 5.93 9.56
C THR A 68 -0.37 4.69 10.43
N ASP A 69 -0.52 4.80 11.76
CA ASP A 69 -0.32 3.68 12.71
C ASP A 69 -1.18 2.47 12.37
N PHE A 70 -2.46 2.70 12.05
CA PHE A 70 -3.36 1.61 11.65
C PHE A 70 -2.94 0.95 10.32
N LEU A 71 -2.43 1.73 9.36
CA LEU A 71 -1.92 1.19 8.11
C LEU A 71 -0.64 0.38 8.32
N THR A 72 0.20 0.79 9.26
CA THR A 72 1.39 0.03 9.69
C THR A 72 0.99 -1.33 10.26
N LEU A 73 -0.05 -1.38 11.10
CA LEU A 73 -0.58 -2.66 11.61
C LEU A 73 -1.12 -3.54 10.49
N ILE A 74 -1.86 -2.97 9.53
CA ILE A 74 -2.33 -3.70 8.35
C ILE A 74 -1.15 -4.26 7.55
N SER A 75 -0.11 -3.46 7.30
CA SER A 75 1.09 -3.89 6.58
C SER A 75 1.74 -5.10 7.27
N GLN A 76 1.97 -5.01 8.58
CA GLN A 76 2.61 -6.07 9.36
C GLN A 76 1.79 -7.36 9.33
N LEU A 77 0.47 -7.26 9.53
CA LEU A 77 -0.41 -8.43 9.54
C LEU A 77 -0.48 -9.10 8.16
N ALA A 78 -0.70 -8.33 7.09
CA ALA A 78 -0.75 -8.84 5.73
C ALA A 78 0.59 -9.45 5.32
N SER A 79 1.70 -8.81 5.72
CA SER A 79 3.05 -9.29 5.46
C SER A 79 3.32 -10.63 6.14
N ALA A 80 2.99 -10.77 7.41
CA ALA A 80 3.15 -12.03 8.13
C ALA A 80 2.31 -13.17 7.51
N ALA A 81 1.07 -12.88 7.14
CA ALA A 81 0.18 -13.87 6.52
C ALA A 81 0.71 -14.36 5.17
N LEU A 82 1.17 -13.45 4.31
CA LEU A 82 1.75 -13.78 3.00
C LEU A 82 3.08 -14.52 3.12
N ALA A 83 3.94 -14.12 4.06
CA ALA A 83 5.20 -14.80 4.30
C ALA A 83 4.99 -16.27 4.72
N GLY A 84 3.95 -16.54 5.53
CA GLY A 84 3.58 -17.90 5.90
C GLY A 84 3.06 -18.76 4.74
N LEU A 85 2.44 -18.13 3.72
CA LEU A 85 1.99 -18.82 2.52
C LEU A 85 3.15 -19.09 1.54
N LEU A 86 4.07 -18.13 1.38
CA LEU A 86 5.22 -18.23 0.47
C LEU A 86 6.35 -19.12 1.00
N ALA A 87 6.38 -19.41 2.29
CA ALA A 87 7.34 -20.32 2.90
C ALA A 87 7.00 -21.81 2.69
N ARG A 88 5.86 -22.11 2.04
CA ARG A 88 5.44 -23.47 1.67
C ARG A 88 5.75 -23.74 0.20
#